data_AF-A0A1J3EP13-F1
#
_entry.id   AF-A0A1J3EP13-F1
#
_cell.length_a   1.000
_cell.length_b   1.000
_cell.length_c   1.000
_cell.angle_alpha   90.00
_cell.angle_beta   90.00
_cell.angle_gamma   90.00
#
_symmetry.space_group_name_H-M   'P 1'
#
loop_
_entity.id
_entity.type
_entity.pdbx_description
1 polymer ?
#
loop_
_entity_poly.entity_id
_entity_poly.type
_entity_poly.pdbx_seq_one_letter_code
_entity_poly.pdbx_strand_id
1 'polypeptide(L)'
;LDESCNVFEGQWVWDNVSYPLYKEESCPYLVKQTTCQRNGRPDSHYQNWRWQPNSCDLPRFDALKLLDVLRDKRVMFIGDSVQRGTFESMICMVQSVIPDNKKS
;
A
#
# COMPACT_ATOMS: atom_id res chain seq x y z
N LEU A 1 0.67 -5.46 18.41
CA LEU A 1 1.44 -4.20 18.47
C LEU A 1 1.53 -3.87 19.94
N ASP A 2 2.72 -3.56 20.42
CA ASP A 2 2.91 -3.11 21.80
C ASP A 2 2.06 -1.84 22.01
N GLU A 3 1.32 -1.73 23.13
CA GLU A 3 0.50 -0.55 23.43
C GLU A 3 1.34 0.71 23.57
N SER A 4 2.65 0.56 23.84
CA SER A 4 3.61 1.66 23.88
C SER A 4 4.11 2.12 22.50
N CYS A 5 3.79 1.40 21.41
CA CYS A 5 4.25 1.79 20.08
C CYS A 5 3.35 2.85 19.45
N ASN A 6 3.81 4.10 19.50
CA ASN A 6 3.22 5.17 18.70
C ASN A 6 3.65 5.03 17.22
N VAL A 7 2.77 4.43 16.40
CA VAL A 7 3.03 4.21 14.96
C VAL A 7 3.12 5.50 14.14
N PHE A 8 2.75 6.64 14.70
CA PHE A 8 2.77 7.94 14.04
C PHE A 8 4.04 8.75 14.32
N GLU A 9 4.89 8.29 15.25
CA GLU A 9 6.17 8.92 15.58
C GLU A 9 7.35 8.06 15.11
N GLY A 10 8.16 8.62 14.23
CA GLY A 10 9.18 7.86 13.53
C GLY A 10 9.90 8.68 12.49
N GLN A 11 10.52 7.98 11.55
CA GLN A 11 11.25 8.58 10.45
C GLN A 11 11.08 7.77 9.17
N TRP A 12 11.28 8.44 8.04
CA TRP A 12 11.41 7.77 6.75
C TRP A 12 12.80 7.15 6.65
N VAL A 13 12.84 5.86 6.33
CA VAL A 13 14.07 5.11 6.07
C VAL A 13 14.10 4.64 4.63
N TRP A 14 15.26 4.71 4.01
CA TRP A 14 15.46 4.20 2.66
C TRP A 14 15.50 2.67 2.66
N ASP A 15 14.66 2.04 1.85
CA ASP A 15 14.56 0.59 1.69
C ASP A 15 14.28 0.26 0.23
N ASN A 16 15.34 0.01 -0.54
CA ASN A 16 15.24 -0.44 -1.94
C ASN A 16 15.20 -1.98 -2.08
N VAL A 17 15.10 -2.70 -0.96
CA VAL A 17 15.09 -4.18 -0.96
C VAL A 17 13.65 -4.67 -0.83
N SER A 18 12.85 -4.05 0.04
CA SER A 18 11.49 -4.50 0.34
C SER A 18 10.38 -3.60 -0.22
N TYR A 19 10.71 -2.36 -0.61
CA TYR A 19 9.79 -1.39 -1.22
C TYR A 19 10.08 -1.17 -2.72
N PRO A 20 9.05 -0.78 -3.51
CA PRO A 20 7.66 -0.59 -3.12
C PRO A 20 6.91 -1.91 -2.91
N LEU A 21 5.79 -1.87 -2.17
CA LEU A 21 4.93 -3.03 -1.91
C LEU A 21 4.23 -3.57 -3.17
N TYR A 22 4.09 -2.73 -4.20
CA TYR A 22 3.60 -3.09 -5.52
C TYR A 22 4.23 -2.17 -6.57
N LYS A 23 4.26 -2.61 -7.83
CA LYS A 23 4.71 -1.77 -8.96
C LYS A 23 3.51 -1.17 -9.68
N GLU A 24 3.65 0.06 -10.18
CA GLU A 24 2.61 0.76 -10.95
C GLU A 24 2.10 -0.08 -12.13
N GLU A 25 3.00 -0.77 -12.83
CA GLU A 25 2.69 -1.64 -13.97
C GLU A 25 1.89 -2.89 -13.58
N SER A 26 2.04 -3.36 -12.34
CA SER A 26 1.40 -4.59 -11.85
C SER A 26 -0.02 -4.39 -11.37
N CYS A 27 -0.48 -3.14 -11.22
CA CYS A 27 -1.81 -2.83 -10.70
C CYS A 27 -2.69 -2.17 -11.78
N PRO A 28 -3.67 -2.90 -12.34
CA PRO A 28 -4.56 -2.36 -13.38
C PRO A 28 -5.59 -1.35 -12.83
N TYR A 29 -5.74 -1.25 -11.51
CA TYR A 29 -6.75 -0.41 -10.85
C TYR A 29 -6.30 1.04 -10.61
N LEU A 30 -5.03 1.35 -10.84
CA LEU A 30 -4.53 2.72 -10.72
C LEU A 30 -5.12 3.60 -11.83
N VAL A 31 -5.66 4.76 -11.44
CA VAL A 31 -6.18 5.74 -12.39
C VAL A 31 -5.06 6.63 -12.92
N LYS A 32 -5.28 7.26 -14.08
CA LYS A 32 -4.28 8.12 -14.73
C LYS A 32 -3.71 9.19 -13.78
N GLN A 33 -4.51 9.71 -12.85
CA GLN A 33 -4.08 10.74 -11.90
C GLN A 33 -2.96 10.27 -10.96
N THR A 34 -2.84 8.96 -10.70
CA THR A 34 -1.91 8.38 -9.71
C THR A 34 -0.77 7.56 -10.35
N THR A 35 -0.73 7.46 -11.68
CA THR A 35 0.29 6.70 -12.43
C THR A 35 1.46 7.58 -12.86
N CYS A 36 2.26 8.02 -11.89
CA CYS A 36 3.33 9.00 -12.11
C CYS A 36 4.38 8.56 -13.13
N GLN A 37 4.79 7.29 -13.11
CA GLN A 37 5.81 6.79 -14.05
C GLN A 37 5.26 6.79 -15.47
N ARG A 38 4.04 6.27 -15.67
CA ARG A 38 3.36 6.30 -16.97
C ARG A 38 3.08 7.73 -17.45
N ASN A 39 2.93 8.68 -16.53
CA ASN A 39 2.78 10.10 -16.83
C ASN A 39 4.12 10.82 -17.09
N GLY A 40 5.25 10.11 -17.16
CA GLY A 40 6.53 10.65 -17.58
C GLY A 40 7.45 11.10 -16.45
N ARG A 41 7.16 10.77 -15.18
CA ARG A 41 8.12 11.01 -14.10
C ARG A 41 9.36 10.12 -14.29
N PRO A 42 10.57 10.68 -14.41
CA PRO A 42 11.77 9.91 -14.77
C PRO A 42 12.41 9.19 -13.58
N ASP A 43 12.24 9.70 -12.36
CA ASP A 43 12.80 9.12 -11.14
C ASP A 43 11.79 8.20 -10.43
N SER A 44 12.28 7.14 -9.81
CA SER A 44 11.47 6.18 -9.03
C SER A 44 11.89 6.07 -7.56
N HIS A 45 12.92 6.82 -7.14
CA HIS A 45 13.49 6.76 -5.78
C HIS A 45 12.46 7.06 -4.67
N TYR A 46 11.44 7.87 -4.96
CA TYR A 46 10.35 8.15 -4.02
C TYR A 46 9.57 6.90 -3.60
N GLN A 47 9.62 5.82 -4.37
CA GLN A 47 8.90 4.57 -4.11
C GLN A 47 9.60 3.70 -3.05
N ASN A 48 10.87 3.99 -2.73
CA ASN A 48 11.73 3.15 -1.91
C ASN A 48 11.86 3.66 -0.47
N TRP A 49 10.90 4.47 -0.01
CA TRP A 49 10.86 4.97 1.36
C TRP A 49 9.86 4.16 2.18
N ARG A 50 10.31 3.70 3.35
CA ARG A 50 9.48 3.01 4.35
C ARG A 50 9.39 3.88 5.59
N TRP A 51 8.22 3.91 6.22
CA TRP A 51 8.04 4.54 7.52
C TRP A 51 8.51 3.59 8.63
N GLN A 52 9.38 4.07 9.52
CA GLN A 52 9.90 3.33 10.68
C GLN A 52 9.51 4.05 11.97
N PRO A 53 8.57 3.51 12.76
CA PRO A 53 8.29 4.02 14.09
C PRO A 53 9.52 3.92 15.00
N ASN A 54 9.64 4.85 15.96
CA ASN A 54 10.77 4.89 16.89
C ASN A 54 10.77 3.72 17.88
N SER A 55 9.58 3.34 18.34
CA SER A 55 9.41 2.40 19.46
C SER A 55 9.13 0.97 19.03
N CYS A 56 8.92 0.70 17.74
CA CYS A 56 8.69 -0.66 17.24
C CYS A 56 8.92 -0.80 15.73
N ASP A 57 9.03 -2.05 15.29
CA ASP A 57 9.01 -2.41 13.88
C ASP A 57 7.60 -2.72 13.41
N LEU A 58 7.21 -2.13 12.27
CA LEU A 58 5.98 -2.51 11.60
C LEU A 58 6.15 -3.89 10.94
N PRO A 59 5.20 -4.82 11.12
CA PRO A 59 5.25 -6.08 10.42
C PRO A 59 5.17 -5.84 8.90
N ARG A 60 5.89 -6.66 8.13
CA ARG A 60 5.77 -6.61 6.67
C ARG A 60 4.32 -6.85 6.25
N PHE A 61 3.86 -6.09 5.28
CA PHE A 61 2.51 -6.25 4.74
C PHE A 61 2.33 -7.66 4.17
N ASP A 62 1.23 -8.31 4.57
CA ASP A 62 0.81 -9.62 4.09
C ASP A 62 -0.64 -9.51 3.58
N ALA A 63 -0.78 -9.59 2.26
CA ALA A 63 -2.05 -9.44 1.59
C ALA A 63 -3.03 -10.57 1.97
N LEU A 64 -2.55 -11.81 2.12
CA LEU A 64 -3.40 -12.95 2.49
C LEU A 64 -3.93 -12.80 3.90
N LYS A 65 -3.08 -12.33 4.83
CA LYS A 65 -3.50 -12.06 6.20
C LYS A 65 -4.56 -10.95 6.27
N LEU A 66 -4.40 -9.88 5.50
CA LEU A 66 -5.44 -8.83 5.42
C LEU A 66 -6.74 -9.40 4.85
N LEU A 67 -6.69 -10.16 3.76
CA LEU A 67 -7.86 -10.76 3.14
C LEU A 67 -8.57 -11.76 4.05
N ASP A 68 -7.83 -12.50 4.87
CA ASP A 68 -8.39 -13.41 5.88
C ASP A 68 -9.16 -12.63 6.96
N VAL A 69 -8.59 -11.53 7.47
CA VAL A 69 -9.27 -10.63 8.43
C VAL A 69 -10.54 -10.02 7.85
N LEU A 70 -10.53 -9.75 6.54
CA LEU A 70 -11.64 -9.17 5.78
C LEU A 70 -12.61 -10.20 5.19
N ARG A 71 -12.41 -11.50 5.44
CA ARG A 71 -13.32 -12.53 4.95
C ARG A 71 -14.75 -12.25 5.43
N ASP A 72 -15.69 -12.32 4.49
CA ASP A 72 -17.12 -12.06 4.68
C ASP A 72 -17.45 -10.65 5.23
N LYS A 73 -16.52 -9.69 5.07
CA LYS A 73 -16.68 -8.29 5.48
C LYS A 73 -16.56 -7.36 4.29
N ARG A 74 -17.08 -6.14 4.45
CA ARG A 74 -16.96 -5.07 3.47
C ARG A 74 -16.25 -3.89 4.11
N VAL A 75 -15.25 -3.35 3.42
CA VAL A 75 -14.54 -2.12 3.81
C VAL A 75 -14.94 -1.03 2.83
N MET A 76 -15.30 0.14 3.35
CA MET A 76 -15.62 1.31 2.55
C MET A 76 -14.79 2.51 3.02
N PHE A 77 -14.21 3.20 2.06
CA PHE A 77 -13.40 4.40 2.25
C PHE A 77 -14.31 5.63 2.02
N ILE A 78 -14.60 6.39 3.07
CA ILE A 78 -15.51 7.55 3.03
C ILE A 78 -14.70 8.82 3.28
N GLY A 79 -14.70 9.74 2.31
CA GLY A 79 -13.93 10.97 2.37
C GLY A 79 -13.81 11.64 1.01
N ASP A 80 -12.77 12.46 0.87
CA ASP A 80 -12.48 13.20 -0.36
C ASP A 80 -11.54 12.42 -1.31
N SER A 81 -10.88 13.14 -2.21
CA SER A 81 -9.91 12.59 -3.16
C SER A 81 -8.71 11.92 -2.49
N VAL A 82 -8.31 12.34 -1.29
CA VAL A 82 -7.19 11.73 -0.54
C VAL A 82 -7.59 10.33 -0.07
N GLN A 83 -8.83 10.21 0.43
CA GLN A 83 -9.35 8.92 0.87
C GLN A 83 -9.52 7.95 -0.32
N ARG A 84 -9.88 8.46 -1.51
CA ARG A 84 -9.88 7.68 -2.76
C ARG A 84 -8.48 7.16 -3.12
N GLY A 85 -7.44 7.97 -3.00
CA GLY A 85 -6.06 7.53 -3.23
C GLY A 85 -5.62 6.42 -2.27
N THR A 86 -6.06 6.49 -1.01
CA THR A 86 -5.81 5.45 -0.01
C THR A 86 -6.50 4.13 -0.38
N PHE A 87 -7.75 4.19 -0.85
CA PHE A 87 -8.47 3.03 -1.36
C PHE A 87 -7.73 2.39 -2.55
N GLU A 88 -7.35 3.17 -3.56
CA GLU A 88 -6.61 2.68 -4.73
C GLU A 88 -5.31 1.96 -4.33
N SER A 89 -4.54 2.55 -3.41
CA SER A 89 -3.32 1.95 -2.86
C SER A 89 -3.59 0.61 -2.18
N MET A 90 -4.63 0.52 -1.33
CA MET A 90 -5.01 -0.73 -0.68
C MET A 90 -5.37 -1.82 -1.69
N ILE A 91 -6.14 -1.49 -2.73
CA ILE A 91 -6.49 -2.43 -3.79
C ILE A 91 -5.23 -2.97 -4.48
N CYS A 92 -4.27 -2.10 -4.82
CA CYS A 92 -3.02 -2.53 -5.46
C CYS A 92 -2.14 -3.42 -4.57
N MET A 93 -2.16 -3.19 -3.25
CA MET A 93 -1.46 -4.04 -2.30
C MET A 93 -2.05 -5.45 -2.21
N VAL A 94 -3.37 -5.62 -2.34
CA VAL A 94 -4.03 -6.92 -2.18
C VAL A 94 -4.26 -7.68 -3.49
N GLN A 95 -4.42 -6.99 -4.61
CA GLN A 95 -4.83 -7.64 -5.87
C GLN A 95 -3.83 -8.66 -6.41
N SER A 96 -2.55 -8.52 -6.06
CA SER A 96 -1.46 -9.37 -6.57
C SER A 96 -1.59 -10.83 -6.12
N VAL A 97 -2.25 -11.09 -5.00
CA VAL A 97 -2.48 -12.46 -4.47
C VAL A 97 -3.85 -13.02 -4.84
N ILE A 98 -4.69 -12.23 -5.51
CA ILE A 98 -6.02 -12.65 -5.96
C ILE A 98 -5.89 -13.22 -7.39
N PRO A 99 -6.39 -14.43 -7.68
CA PRO A 99 -6.42 -14.96 -9.04
C PRO A 99 -7.25 -14.09 -9.99
N ASP A 100 -6.84 -13.94 -11.24
CA ASP A 100 -7.53 -13.05 -12.19
C ASP A 100 -8.99 -13.41 -12.42
N ASN A 101 -9.34 -14.69 -12.41
CA ASN A 101 -10.73 -15.16 -12.53
C ASN A 101 -11.60 -14.93 -11.27
N LYS A 102 -11.01 -14.39 -10.20
CA LYS A 102 -11.68 -14.06 -8.93
C LYS A 102 -11.68 -12.56 -8.64
N LYS A 103 -11.05 -11.75 -9.50
CA LYS A 103 -11.14 -10.30 -9.44
C LYS A 103 -12.49 -9.86 -10.01
N SER A 104 -13.16 -8.93 -9.34
CA SER A 104 -14.41 -8.31 -9.79
C SER A 104 -14.15 -7.04 -10.60
#